data_AF-A0A1Q7GZ66-F1
#
_entry.id   AF-A0A1Q7GZ66-F1
#
_cell.length_a   1.000
_cell.length_b   1.000
_cell.length_c   1.000
_cell.angle_alpha   90.00
_cell.angle_beta   90.00
_cell.angle_gamma   90.00
#
_symmetry.space_group_name_H-M   'P 1'
#
loop_
_entity.id
_entity.type
_entity.pdbx_description
1 polymer ?
#
loop_
_entity_poly.entity_id
_entity_poly.type
_entity_poly.pdbx_seq_one_letter_code
_entity_poly.pdbx_strand_id
1 'polypeptide(L)' 'MTTTLRIIAMLSMAGFVAAAQAPDPQTLGPKVGERAPDFSLPDQHGVTRSLKSSVGPKGAVLVFFRSADW' A
#
# COMPACT_ATOMS: atom_id res chain seq x y z
N MET A 1 51.25 22.46 16.45
CA MET A 1 51.28 21.28 15.56
C MET A 1 50.25 20.26 16.07
N THR A 2 49.01 20.65 16.38
CA THR A 2 47.90 20.85 15.42
C THR A 2 47.88 19.81 14.30
N THR A 3 47.01 18.83 14.47
CA THR A 3 46.18 18.32 13.36
C THR A 3 46.94 17.53 12.29
N THR A 4 47.57 16.43 12.68
CA THR A 4 47.89 15.35 11.73
C THR A 4 47.31 14.05 12.28
N LEU A 5 45.98 14.00 12.38
CA LEU A 5 45.17 13.31 11.38
C LEU A 5 45.34 11.80 11.62
N ARG A 6 44.67 11.18 12.61
CA ARG A 6 43.29 10.65 12.49
C ARG A 6 42.91 10.14 11.08
N ILE A 7 43.88 9.71 10.27
CA ILE A 7 43.72 8.82 9.12
C ILE A 7 43.90 7.42 9.72
N ILE A 8 42.89 6.75 10.25
CA ILE A 8 42.02 5.80 9.54
C ILE A 8 40.79 5.67 10.45
N ALA A 9 40.16 6.81 10.73
CA ALA A 9 38.88 6.88 11.45
C ALA A 9 37.84 7.59 10.57
N MET A 10 37.65 7.07 9.36
CA MET A 10 36.53 7.40 8.46
C MET A 10 36.27 6.10 7.68
N LEU A 11 35.61 5.09 8.25
CA LEU A 11 34.16 5.05 8.41
C LEU A 11 33.40 5.49 7.15
N SER A 12 33.75 4.96 5.98
CA SER A 12 32.85 4.94 4.83
C SER A 12 32.10 3.60 4.80
N MET A 13 31.30 3.36 5.84
CA MET A 13 30.19 2.41 5.75
C MET A 13 29.14 3.09 4.87
N ALA A 14 29.33 3.01 3.55
CA ALA A 14 28.32 3.43 2.58
C ALA A 14 27.14 2.45 2.68
N GLY A 15 26.26 2.70 3.64
CA GLY A 15 24.97 2.03 3.70
C GLY A 15 24.15 2.45 2.50
N PHE A 16 24.11 1.62 1.47
CA PHE A 16 23.06 1.72 0.46
C PHE A 16 21.75 1.38 1.15
N VAL A 17 20.99 2.40 1.54
CA VAL A 17 19.57 2.20 1.85
C VAL A 17 18.91 1.96 0.49
N ALA A 18 18.65 0.70 0.16
CA ALA A 18 17.84 0.36 -1.00
C ALA A 18 16.46 0.98 -0.78
N ALA A 19 16.09 1.96 -1.62
CA ALA A 19 14.73 2.46 -1.63
C ALA A 19 13.82 1.29 -2.01
N ALA A 20 12.87 0.95 -1.14
CA ALA A 20 11.88 -0.08 -1.44
C ALA A 20 11.12 0.34 -2.69
N GLN A 21 11.25 -0.44 -3.76
CA GLN A 21 10.49 -0.22 -4.98
C GLN A 21 9.02 -0.48 -4.68
N ALA A 22 8.14 0.42 -5.13
CA ALA A 22 6.71 0.17 -5.03
C ALA A 22 6.39 -1.12 -5.81
N PRO A 23 5.55 -2.02 -5.26
CA PRO A 23 5.15 -3.22 -5.96
C PRO A 23 4.40 -2.86 -7.25
N ASP A 24 4.58 -3.67 -8.29
CA ASP A 24 3.83 -3.54 -9.54
C ASP A 24 2.33 -3.66 -9.25
N PRO A 25 1.51 -2.64 -9.57
CA PRO A 25 0.07 -2.68 -9.33
C PRO A 25 -0.64 -3.91 -9.92
N GLN A 26 -0.15 -4.47 -11.03
CA GLN A 26 -0.72 -5.68 -11.64
C GLN A 26 -0.52 -6.93 -10.78
N THR A 27 0.47 -6.91 -9.90
CA THR A 27 0.73 -8.00 -8.96
C THR A 27 -0.19 -7.92 -7.73
N LEU A 28 -0.76 -6.75 -7.44
CA LEU A 28 -1.60 -6.51 -6.26
C LEU A 28 -3.04 -7.00 -6.48
N GLY A 29 -3.64 -7.51 -5.40
CA GLY A 29 -5.05 -7.89 -5.36
C GLY A 29 -5.41 -9.19 -6.11
N PRO A 30 -6.70 -9.58 -6.04
CA PRO A 30 -7.22 -10.78 -6.69
C PRO A 30 -7.11 -10.70 -8.22
N LYS A 31 -6.85 -11.84 -8.86
CA LYS A 31 -6.80 -11.93 -10.32
C LYS A 31 -8.19 -12.07 -10.93
N VAL A 32 -8.31 -11.79 -12.22
CA VAL A 32 -9.58 -11.96 -12.96
C VAL A 32 -10.01 -13.42 -12.88
N GLY A 33 -11.26 -13.65 -12.47
CA GLY A 33 -11.82 -15.00 -12.24
C GLY A 33 -11.66 -15.52 -10.82
N GLU A 34 -10.81 -14.89 -9.99
CA GLU A 34 -10.74 -15.18 -8.56
C GLU A 34 -11.90 -14.54 -7.81
N ARG A 35 -12.26 -15.14 -6.67
CA ARG A 35 -13.29 -14.60 -5.79
C ARG A 35 -12.80 -13.30 -5.14
N ALA A 36 -13.63 -12.26 -5.21
CA ALA A 36 -13.39 -11.02 -4.47
C ALA A 36 -13.39 -11.29 -2.94
N PRO A 37 -12.45 -10.69 -2.18
CA PRO A 37 -12.47 -10.75 -0.72
C PRO A 37 -13.79 -10.23 -0.16
N ASP A 38 -14.31 -10.92 0.85
CA ASP A 38 -15.51 -10.47 1.53
C ASP A 38 -15.22 -9.25 2.41
N PHE A 39 -16.25 -8.46 2.69
CA PHE A 39 -16.16 -7.33 3.61
C PHE A 39 -17.48 -7.12 4.35
N SER A 40 -17.37 -6.48 5.51
CA SER A 40 -18.51 -5.97 6.28
C SER A 40 -18.08 -4.63 6.89
N LEU A 41 -18.46 -3.52 6.23
CA LEU A 41 -17.96 -2.18 6.53
C LEU A 41 -19.13 -1.19 6.65
N PRO A 42 -19.03 -0.16 7.50
CA PRO A 42 -20.02 0.91 7.54
C PRO A 42 -20.01 1.73 6.24
N ASP A 43 -21.19 2.07 5.75
CA ASP A 43 -21.38 3.04 4.66
C ASP A 43 -21.32 4.50 5.18
N GLN A 44 -21.58 5.47 4.31
CA GLN A 44 -21.53 6.90 4.66
C GLN A 44 -22.56 7.34 5.71
N HIS A 45 -23.55 6.49 6.02
CA HIS A 45 -24.53 6.72 7.07
C HIS A 45 -24.26 5.87 8.32
N GLY A 46 -23.12 5.18 8.37
CA GLY A 46 -22.75 4.27 9.45
C GLY A 46 -23.47 2.92 9.39
N VAL A 47 -24.24 2.63 8.35
CA VAL A 47 -24.95 1.36 8.21
C VAL A 47 -23.98 0.31 7.68
N THR A 48 -23.87 -0.83 8.37
CA THR A 48 -23.01 -1.92 7.91
C THR A 48 -23.52 -2.53 6.62
N ARG A 49 -22.66 -2.56 5.60
CA ARG A 49 -22.88 -3.23 4.31
C ARG A 49 -21.86 -4.33 4.12
N SER A 50 -22.30 -5.41 3.49
CA SER A 50 -21.43 -6.52 3.07
C SER A 50 -21.24 -6.54 1.56
N LEU A 51 -20.22 -7.26 1.08
CA LEU A 51 -20.06 -7.52 -0.35
C LEU A 51 -21.35 -8.11 -0.94
N LYS A 52 -21.93 -9.10 -0.26
CA LYS A 52 -23.15 -9.78 -0.69
C LYS A 52 -24.33 -8.84 -0.86
N SER A 53 -24.52 -7.89 0.05
CA SER A 53 -25.62 -6.90 -0.05
C SER A 53 -25.40 -5.83 -1.12
N SER A 54 -24.15 -5.63 -1.56
CA SER A 54 -23.79 -4.59 -2.54
C SER A 54 -23.81 -5.10 -3.98
N VAL A 55 -23.89 -6.40 -4.21
CA VAL A 55 -23.93 -7.00 -5.55
C VAL A 55 -25.36 -7.06 -6.09
N GLY A 56 -25.57 -6.42 -7.24
CA GLY A 56 -26.84 -6.48 -7.98
C GLY A 56 -26.86 -7.57 -9.06
N PRO A 57 -27.95 -7.68 -9.84
CA PRO A 57 -28.09 -8.69 -10.90
C PRO A 57 -27.04 -8.62 -12.01
N LYS A 58 -26.36 -7.48 -12.16
CA LYS A 58 -25.30 -7.24 -13.15
C LYS A 58 -23.89 -7.22 -12.53
N GLY A 59 -23.76 -7.59 -11.26
CA GLY A 59 -22.51 -7.46 -10.51
C GLY A 59 -22.39 -6.14 -9.76
N ALA A 60 -21.18 -5.84 -9.31
CA ALA A 60 -20.80 -4.61 -8.62
C ALA A 60 -19.46 -4.10 -9.13
N VAL A 61 -19.23 -2.79 -8.98
CA VAL A 61 -17.93 -2.15 -9.19
C VAL A 61 -17.42 -1.68 -7.83
N LEU A 62 -16.22 -2.14 -7.45
CA LEU A 62 -15.54 -1.69 -6.22
C LEU A 62 -14.42 -0.73 -6.60
N VAL A 63 -14.50 0.51 -6.13
CA VAL A 63 -13.49 1.55 -6.39
C VAL A 63 -12.74 1.85 -5.10
N PHE A 64 -11.45 1.55 -5.08
CA PHE A 64 -10.56 1.89 -3.99
C PHE A 64 -9.87 3.22 -4.31
N PHE A 65 -10.03 4.20 -3.43
CA PHE A 65 -9.32 5.47 -3.52
C PHE A 65 -8.81 5.85 -2.14
N ARG A 66 -7.64 6.48 -2.10
CA ARG A 66 -7.18 7.20 -0.91
C ARG A 66 -7.80 8.59 -1.01
N SER A 67 -8.55 9.00 0.01
CA SER A 67 -9.02 10.38 0.13
C SER A 67 -7.82 11.33 0.02
N ALA A 68 -7.91 12.33 -0.86
CA ALA A 68 -6.98 13.43 -0.83
C ALA A 68 -7.23 14.20 0.47
N ASP A 69 -6.17 14.41 1.25
CA ASP A 69 -6.16 15.49 2.22
C ASP A 69 -6.42 16.77 1.39
N TRP A 70 -7.50 17.48 1.68
CA TRP A 70 -7.83 18.76 1.03
C TRP A 70 -7.33 19.92 1.88
#